data_AF-A0A6A0HAG4-F1
#
_entry.id   AF-A0A6A0HAG4-F1
#
_cell.length_a   1.000
_cell.length_b   1.000
_cell.length_c   1.000
_cell.angle_alpha   90.00
_cell.angle_beta   90.00
_cell.angle_gamma   90.00
#
_symmetry.space_group_name_H-M   'P 1'
#
loop_
_entity.id
_entity.type
_entity.pdbx_description
1 polymer ?
#
loop_
_entity_poly.entity_id
_entity_poly.type
_entity_poly.pdbx_seq_one_letter_code
_entity_poly.pdbx_strand_id
1 'polypeptide(L)'
;MFYAASIDSLKVCHRHGLDIAGPNNSINAWEFLINKKFNLVWCSVFKAASSTWFYNFNILAGYSENFLLRSKETPITLARQKYARPTTMELENFMNQTQRPLSFLIARHPLHRLVSAYRRVAGL
;
A
#
# COMPACT_ATOMS: atom_id res chain seq x y z
N MET A 1 -5.06 -4.67 -14.60
CA MET A 1 -5.40 -3.25 -14.47
C MET A 1 -5.55 -2.92 -13.00
N PHE A 2 -4.63 -2.12 -12.47
CA PHE A 2 -4.65 -1.61 -11.09
C PHE A 2 -5.16 -0.17 -11.16
N TYR A 3 -6.07 0.20 -10.26
CA TYR A 3 -6.65 1.54 -10.25
C TYR A 3 -6.09 2.29 -9.03
N ALA A 4 -5.72 3.55 -9.22
CA ALA A 4 -5.55 4.49 -8.11
C ALA A 4 -6.94 4.81 -7.54
N ALA A 5 -7.06 4.93 -6.21
CA ALA A 5 -8.31 5.34 -5.59
C ALA A 5 -8.71 6.73 -6.12
N SER A 6 -9.92 6.85 -6.68
CA SER A 6 -10.40 8.06 -7.37
C SER A 6 -11.26 8.94 -6.44
N ILE A 7 -11.60 10.15 -6.91
CA ILE A 7 -12.44 11.12 -6.18
C ILE A 7 -13.83 10.54 -5.83
N ASP A 8 -14.38 9.64 -6.66
CA ASP A 8 -15.69 9.03 -6.40
C ASP A 8 -15.71 8.13 -5.15
N SER A 9 -14.57 7.49 -4.84
CA SER A 9 -14.43 6.70 -3.61
C SER A 9 -14.61 7.57 -2.36
N LEU A 10 -14.15 8.82 -2.36
CA LEU A 10 -14.21 9.70 -1.19
C LEU A 10 -15.65 10.06 -0.82
N LYS A 11 -16.51 10.34 -1.81
CA LYS A 11 -17.94 10.66 -1.57
C LYS A 11 -18.69 9.48 -0.95
N VAL A 12 -18.37 8.26 -1.37
CA VAL A 12 -18.96 7.03 -0.83
C VAL A 12 -18.44 6.77 0.59
N CYS A 13 -17.14 6.91 0.82
CA CYS A 13 -16.57 6.79 2.17
C CYS A 13 -17.24 7.76 3.14
N HIS A 14 -17.40 9.02 2.74
CA HIS A 14 -18.06 10.06 3.55
C HIS A 14 -19.51 9.71 3.90
N ARG A 15 -20.29 9.27 2.91
CA ARG A 15 -21.69 8.85 3.13
C ARG A 15 -21.83 7.74 4.16
N HIS A 16 -20.86 6.84 4.23
CA HIS A 16 -20.87 5.70 5.13
C HIS A 16 -20.02 5.93 6.40
N GLY A 17 -19.48 7.13 6.61
CA GLY A 17 -18.62 7.47 7.75
C GLY A 17 -17.31 6.67 7.81
N LEU A 18 -16.85 6.14 6.67
CA LEU A 18 -15.61 5.34 6.58
C LEU A 18 -14.34 6.21 6.51
N ASP A 19 -14.51 7.51 6.33
CA ASP A 19 -13.46 8.54 6.41
C ASP A 19 -13.34 9.14 7.83
N ILE A 20 -14.28 8.83 8.73
CA ILE A 20 -14.31 9.33 10.11
C ILE A 20 -13.68 8.29 11.04
N ALA A 21 -12.69 8.71 11.82
CA ALA A 21 -12.06 7.84 12.81
C ALA A 21 -13.08 7.40 13.87
N GLY A 22 -13.15 6.11 14.14
CA GLY A 22 -14.07 5.54 15.12
C GLY A 22 -13.58 4.22 15.70
N PRO A 23 -14.31 3.63 16.66
CA PRO A 23 -13.89 2.40 17.34
C PRO A 23 -13.61 1.24 16.37
N ASN A 24 -14.40 1.16 15.30
CA ASN A 24 -14.30 0.13 14.26
C ASN A 24 -13.58 0.62 12.99
N ASN A 25 -13.10 1.88 12.97
CA ASN A 25 -12.50 2.52 11.81
C ASN A 25 -11.28 3.33 12.23
N SER A 26 -10.23 2.62 12.66
CA SER A 26 -8.94 3.21 13.02
C SER A 26 -7.90 2.91 11.95
N ILE A 27 -6.96 3.84 11.77
CA ILE A 27 -5.87 3.69 10.80
C ILE A 27 -4.91 2.61 11.31
N ASN A 28 -4.74 1.55 10.52
CA ASN A 28 -3.65 0.60 10.74
C ASN A 28 -2.35 1.13 10.12
N ALA A 29 -1.60 1.91 10.88
CA ALA A 29 -0.35 2.53 10.43
C ALA A 29 0.71 1.50 9.97
N TRP A 30 0.65 0.26 10.46
CA TRP A 30 1.63 -0.78 10.14
C TRP A 30 1.62 -1.20 8.67
N GLU A 31 0.51 -1.00 7.95
CA GLU A 31 0.42 -1.30 6.52
C GLU A 31 1.12 -0.26 5.65
N PHE A 32 1.53 0.86 6.21
CA PHE A 32 2.16 1.95 5.47
C PHE A 32 3.68 1.81 5.38
N LEU A 33 4.22 2.25 4.25
CA LEU A 33 5.65 2.50 4.03
C LEU A 33 5.84 3.98 3.79
N ILE A 34 6.72 4.59 4.59
CA ILE A 34 7.05 6.01 4.50
C ILE A 34 8.45 6.14 3.90
N ASN A 35 8.55 6.73 2.71
CA ASN A 35 9.83 7.06 2.09
C ASN A 35 10.08 8.58 2.24
N LYS A 36 10.82 8.94 3.27
CA LYS A 36 11.16 10.34 3.59
C LYS A 36 12.00 11.01 2.49
N LYS A 37 12.88 10.25 1.82
CA LYS A 37 13.79 10.79 0.77
C LYS A 37 13.02 11.30 -0.45
N PHE A 38 11.98 10.58 -0.86
CA PHE A 38 11.18 10.92 -2.04
C PHE A 38 9.81 11.53 -1.69
N ASN A 39 9.58 11.83 -0.41
CA ASN A 39 8.31 12.34 0.11
C ASN A 39 7.09 11.48 -0.31
N LEU A 40 7.19 10.16 -0.15
CA LEU A 40 6.16 9.19 -0.55
C LEU A 40 5.57 8.46 0.65
N VAL A 41 4.26 8.20 0.59
CA VAL A 41 3.56 7.29 1.48
C VAL A 41 2.77 6.28 0.66
N TRP A 42 2.97 5.00 0.93
CA TRP A 42 2.23 3.93 0.27
C TRP A 42 1.59 3.00 1.29
N CYS A 43 0.30 2.68 1.12
CA CYS A 43 -0.40 1.65 1.89
C CYS A 43 -0.34 0.30 1.17
N SER A 44 0.22 -0.71 1.84
CA SER A 44 0.34 -2.06 1.29
C SER A 44 -0.98 -2.82 1.38
N VAL A 45 -1.75 -2.84 0.29
CA VAL A 45 -2.93 -3.71 0.17
C VAL A 45 -2.58 -5.06 -0.46
N PHE A 46 -2.76 -6.13 0.30
CA PHE A 46 -2.46 -7.48 -0.16
C PHE A 46 -3.29 -7.87 -1.39
N LYS A 47 -2.62 -8.53 -2.35
CA LYS A 47 -3.18 -9.00 -3.63
C LYS A 47 -3.63 -7.87 -4.57
N ALA A 48 -3.20 -6.64 -4.33
CA ALA A 48 -3.35 -5.49 -5.23
C ALA A 48 -1.97 -4.99 -5.70
N ALA A 49 -1.22 -5.84 -6.42
CA ALA A 49 0.16 -5.57 -6.86
C ALA A 49 1.18 -5.30 -5.74
N SER A 50 0.88 -5.72 -4.50
CA SER A 50 1.73 -5.48 -3.34
C SER A 50 3.18 -5.95 -3.55
N SER A 51 3.40 -7.14 -4.12
CA SER A 51 4.76 -7.66 -4.37
C SER A 51 5.58 -6.76 -5.32
N THR A 52 4.95 -6.22 -6.36
CA THR A 52 5.60 -5.31 -7.32
C THR A 52 5.97 -3.99 -6.64
N TRP A 53 5.10 -3.45 -5.80
CA TRP A 53 5.39 -2.21 -5.08
C TRP A 53 6.42 -2.39 -3.98
N PHE A 54 6.44 -3.53 -3.29
CA PHE A 54 7.55 -3.86 -2.40
C PHE A 54 8.89 -3.93 -3.15
N TYR A 55 8.92 -4.52 -4.36
CA TYR A 55 10.12 -4.49 -5.21
C TYR A 55 10.57 -3.06 -5.50
N ASN A 56 9.67 -2.19 -5.96
CA ASN A 56 9.99 -0.79 -6.25
C ASN A 56 10.47 -0.03 -5.01
N PHE A 57 9.84 -0.22 -3.85
CA PHE A 57 10.30 0.39 -2.60
C PHE A 57 11.69 -0.11 -2.21
N ASN A 58 12.03 -1.38 -2.43
CA ASN A 58 13.38 -1.87 -2.20
C ASN A 58 14.42 -1.22 -3.12
N ILE A 59 14.10 -1.00 -4.40
CA ILE A 59 14.97 -0.24 -5.31
C ILE A 59 15.15 1.19 -4.79
N LEU A 60 14.07 1.86 -4.37
CA LEU A 60 14.14 3.21 -3.78
C LEU A 60 14.92 3.25 -2.45
N ALA A 61 15.00 2.14 -1.73
CA ALA A 61 15.81 1.98 -0.52
C ALA A 61 17.30 1.72 -0.82
N GLY A 62 17.67 1.54 -2.08
CA GLY A 62 19.05 1.33 -2.54
C GLY A 62 19.46 -0.13 -2.70
N TYR A 63 18.53 -1.09 -2.67
CA TYR A 63 18.86 -2.46 -3.08
C TYR A 63 19.08 -2.51 -4.59
N SER A 64 20.05 -3.31 -5.05
CA SER A 64 20.26 -3.54 -6.48
C SER A 64 19.29 -4.61 -7.02
N GLU A 65 18.92 -4.49 -8.29
CA GLU A 65 18.04 -5.46 -8.95
C GLU A 65 18.63 -6.88 -8.89
N ASN A 66 19.93 -7.01 -9.14
CA ASN A 66 20.64 -8.29 -9.06
C ASN A 66 20.56 -8.93 -7.67
N PHE A 67 20.58 -8.13 -6.60
CA PHE A 67 20.39 -8.63 -5.25
C PHE A 67 18.95 -9.09 -5.04
N LEU A 68 17.96 -8.29 -5.44
CA LEU A 68 16.55 -8.62 -5.26
C LEU A 68 16.12 -9.88 -6.03
N LEU A 69 16.68 -10.11 -7.21
CA LEU A 69 16.40 -11.30 -8.02
C LEU A 69 17.00 -12.59 -7.44
N ARG A 70 18.10 -12.48 -6.69
CA ARG A 70 18.83 -13.63 -6.11
C ARG A 70 18.50 -13.86 -4.64
N SER A 71 17.89 -12.89 -3.98
CA SER A 71 17.55 -12.97 -2.57
C SER A 71 16.52 -14.06 -2.31
N LYS A 72 16.71 -14.81 -1.22
CA LYS A 72 15.74 -15.78 -0.71
C LYS A 72 14.67 -15.10 0.16
N GLU A 73 14.93 -13.87 0.60
CA GLU A 73 13.99 -13.10 1.40
C GLU A 73 12.85 -12.56 0.55
N THR A 74 11.66 -12.50 1.13
CA THR A 74 10.52 -11.93 0.43
C THR A 74 10.69 -10.41 0.24
N PRO A 75 10.13 -9.81 -0.84
CA PRO A 75 10.21 -8.37 -1.05
C PRO A 75 9.69 -7.54 0.14
N ILE A 76 8.66 -8.03 0.84
CA ILE A 76 8.13 -7.37 2.03
C ILE A 76 9.13 -7.42 3.19
N THR A 77 9.78 -8.57 3.43
CA THR A 77 10.78 -8.70 4.49
C THR A 77 11.92 -7.70 4.28
N LEU A 78 12.48 -7.66 3.06
CA LEU A 78 13.56 -6.73 2.70
C LEU A 78 13.11 -5.27 2.84
N ALA A 79 11.89 -4.95 2.39
CA ALA A 79 11.39 -3.58 2.51
C ALA A 79 11.24 -3.18 3.98
N ARG A 80 10.78 -4.08 4.86
CA ARG A 80 10.63 -3.79 6.30
C ARG A 80 11.96 -3.67 7.05
N GLN A 81 13.07 -4.15 6.50
CA GLN A 81 14.40 -3.86 7.04
C GLN A 81 14.82 -2.40 6.83
N LYS A 82 14.30 -1.74 5.79
CA LYS A 82 14.61 -0.34 5.46
C LYS A 82 13.50 0.64 5.84
N TYR A 83 12.25 0.17 5.85
CA TYR A 83 11.05 0.92 6.17
C TYR A 83 10.34 0.28 7.37
N ALA A 84 10.73 0.72 8.56
CA ALA A 84 10.09 0.29 9.80
C ALA A 84 8.58 0.58 9.78
N ARG A 85 7.80 -0.22 10.52
CA ARG A 85 6.37 0.01 10.67
C ARG A 85 6.16 1.31 11.47
N PRO A 86 5.48 2.32 10.91
CA PRO A 86 5.26 3.56 11.63
C PRO A 86 4.18 3.39 12.68
N THR A 87 4.26 4.22 13.71
CA THR A 87 3.13 4.50 14.61
C THR A 87 2.10 5.38 13.90
N THR A 88 0.87 5.40 14.42
CA THR A 88 -0.20 6.28 13.90
C THR A 88 0.22 7.74 13.95
N MET A 89 0.85 8.17 15.04
CA MET A 89 1.35 9.54 15.21
C MET A 89 2.44 9.90 14.19
N GLU A 90 3.39 9.00 13.91
CA GLU A 90 4.43 9.24 12.90
C GLU A 90 3.85 9.38 11.49
N LEU A 91 2.85 8.54 11.16
CA LEU A 91 2.17 8.60 9.89
C LEU A 91 1.40 9.91 9.74
N GLU A 92 0.61 10.31 10.75
CA GLU A 92 -0.15 11.56 10.75
C GLU A 92 0.77 12.78 10.66
N ASN A 93 1.84 12.81 11.44
CA ASN A 93 2.83 13.88 11.40
C ASN A 93 3.47 14.01 10.02
N PHE A 94 3.77 12.89 9.36
CA PHE A 94 4.34 12.91 8.01
C PHE A 94 3.33 13.35 6.95
N MET A 95 2.07 12.92 7.07
CA MET A 95 1.00 13.30 6.14
C MET A 95 0.59 14.78 6.26
N ASN A 96 0.73 15.37 7.45
CA ASN A 96 0.35 16.75 7.76
C ASN A 96 1.48 17.78 7.59
N GLN A 97 2.62 17.38 7.00
CA GLN A 97 3.71 18.31 6.70
C GLN A 97 3.27 19.41 5.72
N THR A 98 3.94 20.57 5.79
CA THR A 98 3.68 21.72 4.90
C THR A 98 3.75 21.32 3.43
N GLN A 99 4.78 20.53 3.06
CA GLN A 99 4.86 19.88 1.76
C GLN A 99 4.27 18.48 1.85
N ARG A 100 2.97 18.35 1.54
CA ARG A 100 2.26 17.08 1.64
C ARG A 100 2.97 15.98 0.83
N PRO A 101 3.18 14.78 1.40
CA PRO A 101 3.75 13.68 0.66
C PRO A 101 2.79 13.20 -0.42
N LEU A 102 3.35 12.63 -1.50
CA LEU A 102 2.56 11.85 -2.44
C LEU A 102 2.12 10.58 -1.73
N SER A 103 0.86 10.57 -1.30
CA SER A 103 0.22 9.40 -0.70
C SER A 103 -0.60 8.67 -1.75
N PHE A 104 -0.44 7.35 -1.82
CA PHE A 104 -1.20 6.55 -2.76
C PHE A 104 -1.52 5.16 -2.23
N LEU A 105 -2.61 4.63 -2.74
CA LEU A 105 -3.06 3.27 -2.53
C LEU A 105 -3.42 2.66 -3.87
N ILE A 106 -3.09 1.39 -4.03
CA ILE A 106 -3.47 0.62 -5.21
C ILE A 106 -4.53 -0.37 -4.83
N ALA A 107 -5.68 -0.24 -5.48
CA ALA A 107 -6.81 -1.13 -5.32
C ALA A 107 -7.03 -1.95 -6.59
N ARG A 108 -7.64 -3.12 -6.40
CA ARG A 108 -8.12 -3.96 -7.50
C ARG A 108 -9.63 -4.05 -7.42
N HIS A 109 -10.29 -4.01 -8.58
CA HIS A 109 -11.74 -4.13 -8.65
C HIS A 109 -12.22 -5.44 -7.97
N PRO A 110 -13.17 -5.39 -7.02
CA PRO A 110 -13.57 -6.55 -6.23
C PRO A 110 -14.14 -7.69 -7.08
N LEU A 111 -14.93 -7.39 -8.11
CA LEU A 111 -15.48 -8.42 -9.01
C LEU A 111 -14.40 -9.14 -9.83
N HIS A 112 -13.28 -8.48 -10.14
CA HIS A 112 -12.19 -9.14 -10.86
C HIS A 112 -11.52 -10.23 -9.99
N ARG A 113 -11.57 -10.09 -8.66
CA ARG A 113 -11.08 -11.11 -7.73
C ARG A 113 -12.02 -12.31 -7.68
N LEU A 114 -13.33 -12.09 -7.61
CA LEU A 114 -14.35 -13.15 -7.65
C LEU A 114 -14.27 -13.95 -8.95
N VAL A 115 -14.24 -13.28 -10.10
CA VAL A 115 -14.12 -13.95 -11.42
C VAL A 115 -12.80 -14.71 -11.54
N SER A 116 -11.68 -14.15 -11.03
CA SER A 116 -10.39 -14.88 -11.06
C SER A 116 -10.37 -16.12 -10.17
N ALA A 117 -11.11 -16.11 -9.06
CA ALA A 117 -11.27 -17.28 -8.20
C ALA A 117 -12.14 -18.33 -8.89
N TYR A 118 -13.25 -17.89 -9.51
CA TYR A 118 -14.15 -18.76 -10.26
C TYR A 118 -13.44 -19.47 -11.42
N ARG A 119 -12.68 -18.73 -12.26
CA ARG A 119 -11.90 -19.32 -13.35
C ARG A 119 -10.87 -20.35 -12.87
N ARG A 120 -10.21 -20.08 -11.74
CA ARG A 120 -9.23 -21.00 -11.14
C ARG A 120 -9.85 -22.30 -10.63
N VAL A 121 -11.11 -22.28 -10.21
CA VAL A 121 -11.86 -23.47 -9.74
C VAL A 121 -12.54 -24.20 -10.90
N ALA A 122 -12.98 -23.47 -11.93
CA ALA A 122 -13.70 -24.02 -13.08
C ALA A 122 -12.79 -24.61 -14.17
N GLY A 123 -11.45 -24.53 -14.04
CA GLY A 123 -10.53 -25.16 -14.99
C GLY A 123 -10.64 -24.67 -16.43
N LEU A 124 -10.98 -23.40 -16.63
CA LEU A 124 -10.93 -22.69 -17.93
C LEU A 124 -9.77 -21.70 -17.96
#